data_AF-A0A0U3ID28-F1
#
_entry.id   AF-A0A0U3ID28-F1
#
_cell.length_a   1.000
_cell.length_b   1.000
_cell.length_c   1.000
_cell.angle_alpha   90.00
_cell.angle_beta   90.00
_cell.angle_gamma   90.00
#
_symmetry.space_group_name_H-M   'P 1'
#
loop_
_entity.id
_entity.type
_entity.pdbx_description
1 polymer ?
#
loop_
_entity_poly.entity_id
_entity_poly.type
_entity_poly.pdbx_seq_one_letter_code
_entity_poly.pdbx_strand_id
1 'polypeptide(L)'
;MFDSKKLEIIYWVILAFRDYYVPGECEETPMGMMQEGIDSYLQGFDIQGGRFRIVDLKDTLLSAYDRDIELWWRLNCNNFNAEPPLHKVQAYEHDGVQSASVLFWIEYFGLSKEFMDQEKFDEYFDKYHPEMLKLLVKCCVWDVLFPGETLPGYTVPSSADTSSFDYTG
;
A
#
# COMPACT_ATOMS: atom_id res chain seq x y z
N MET A 1 -6.43 -2.56 20.18
CA MET A 1 -5.84 -3.84 19.74
C MET A 1 -6.38 -4.12 18.35
N PHE A 2 -5.52 -4.36 17.37
CA PHE A 2 -5.95 -4.82 16.04
C PHE A 2 -6.35 -6.30 16.20
N ASP A 3 -7.63 -6.62 16.09
CA ASP A 3 -8.11 -8.00 16.28
C ASP A 3 -7.79 -8.88 15.07
N SER A 4 -7.93 -10.19 15.22
CA SER A 4 -7.59 -11.16 14.18
C SER A 4 -8.41 -10.97 12.89
N LYS A 5 -9.68 -10.54 13.00
CA LYS A 5 -10.54 -10.29 11.84
C LYS A 5 -10.02 -9.09 11.05
N LYS A 6 -9.72 -7.98 11.74
CA LYS A 6 -9.15 -6.77 11.12
C LYS A 6 -7.79 -7.05 10.50
N LEU A 7 -6.94 -7.82 11.19
CA LEU A 7 -5.64 -8.23 10.67
C LEU A 7 -5.79 -9.03 9.38
N GLU A 8 -6.74 -9.94 9.34
CA GLU A 8 -7.01 -10.70 8.13
C GLU A 8 -7.47 -9.80 6.99
N ILE A 9 -8.43 -8.92 7.25
CA ILE A 9 -8.98 -8.00 6.24
C ILE A 9 -7.89 -7.10 5.66
N ILE A 10 -7.07 -6.46 6.50
CA ILE A 10 -6.02 -5.57 5.99
C ILE A 10 -4.96 -6.38 5.23
N TYR A 11 -4.62 -7.59 5.67
CA TYR A 11 -3.67 -8.43 4.96
C TYR A 11 -4.20 -8.81 3.56
N TRP A 12 -5.49 -9.11 3.43
CA TRP A 12 -6.13 -9.31 2.13
C TRP A 12 -6.01 -8.09 1.21
N VAL A 13 -6.14 -6.87 1.75
CA VAL A 13 -5.91 -5.64 0.98
C VAL A 13 -4.46 -5.54 0.52
N ILE A 14 -3.50 -5.83 1.40
CA ILE A 14 -2.06 -5.77 1.09
C ILE A 14 -1.69 -6.82 0.03
N LEU A 15 -2.30 -8.00 0.05
CA LEU A 15 -2.07 -9.04 -0.95
C LEU A 15 -2.45 -8.59 -2.38
N ALA A 16 -3.43 -7.71 -2.55
CA ALA A 16 -3.79 -7.18 -3.87
C ALA A 16 -2.63 -6.47 -4.59
N PHE A 17 -1.69 -5.92 -3.82
CA PHE A 17 -0.50 -5.25 -4.33
C PHE A 17 0.73 -6.15 -4.35
N ARG A 18 0.65 -7.35 -3.74
CA ARG A 18 1.81 -8.21 -3.59
C ARG A 18 2.26 -8.81 -4.92
N ASP A 19 1.28 -9.19 -5.73
CA ASP A 19 1.50 -9.77 -7.06
C ASP A 19 1.48 -8.68 -8.15
N TYR A 20 1.58 -7.40 -7.76
CA TYR A 20 1.59 -6.30 -8.71
C TYR A 20 2.85 -6.37 -9.59
N TYR A 21 2.62 -6.46 -10.89
CA TYR A 21 3.65 -6.53 -11.91
C TYR A 21 3.28 -5.60 -13.06
N VAL A 22 4.24 -4.78 -13.50
CA VAL A 22 4.10 -3.94 -14.68
C VAL A 22 4.66 -4.71 -15.89
N PRO A 23 3.84 -5.10 -16.87
CA PRO A 23 4.33 -5.70 -18.10
C PRO A 23 5.25 -4.74 -18.85
N GLY A 24 6.35 -5.25 -19.43
CA GLY A 24 7.33 -4.42 -20.15
C GLY A 24 6.81 -3.73 -21.41
N GLU A 25 5.60 -4.06 -21.89
CA GLU A 25 4.94 -3.43 -23.05
C GLU A 25 3.72 -2.58 -22.64
N CYS A 26 3.58 -2.22 -21.35
CA CYS A 26 2.41 -1.50 -20.86
C CYS A 26 2.42 -0.01 -21.26
N GLU A 27 1.29 0.47 -21.78
CA GLU A 27 1.06 1.89 -22.08
C GLU A 27 0.23 2.60 -20.99
N GLU A 28 -0.35 1.85 -20.04
CA GLU A 28 -1.13 2.37 -18.92
C GLU A 28 -0.23 2.69 -17.73
N THR A 29 -0.55 3.77 -17.01
CA THR A 29 0.28 4.18 -15.88
C THR A 29 0.20 3.17 -14.72
N PRO A 30 1.27 3.00 -13.93
CA PRO A 30 1.24 2.10 -12.78
C PRO A 30 0.04 2.32 -11.85
N MET A 31 -0.37 3.57 -11.61
CA MET A 31 -1.55 3.91 -10.83
C MET A 31 -2.85 3.35 -11.43
N GLY A 32 -3.06 3.51 -12.74
CA GLY A 32 -4.25 2.99 -13.43
C GLY A 32 -4.36 1.47 -13.27
N MET A 33 -3.26 0.76 -13.54
CA MET A 33 -3.19 -0.70 -13.37
C MET A 33 -3.46 -1.15 -11.93
N MET A 34 -2.93 -0.43 -10.93
CA MET A 34 -3.16 -0.74 -9.51
C MET A 34 -4.62 -0.55 -9.12
N GLN A 35 -5.27 0.51 -9.60
CA GLN A 35 -6.68 0.78 -9.32
C GLN A 35 -7.59 -0.29 -9.96
N GLU A 36 -7.33 -0.68 -11.21
CA GLU A 36 -8.08 -1.75 -11.88
C GLU A 36 -7.88 -3.13 -11.24
N GLY A 37 -6.64 -3.44 -10.82
CA GLY A 37 -6.33 -4.68 -10.11
C GLY A 37 -7.13 -4.82 -8.82
N ILE A 38 -7.28 -3.72 -8.08
CA ILE A 38 -8.06 -3.69 -6.83
C ILE A 38 -9.53 -3.94 -7.07
N ASP A 39 -10.13 -3.42 -8.14
CA ASP A 39 -11.53 -3.72 -8.46
C ASP A 39 -11.76 -5.22 -8.63
N SER A 40 -10.79 -5.95 -9.21
CA SER A 40 -10.86 -7.41 -9.34
C SER A 40 -10.74 -8.14 -7.99
N TYR A 41 -9.86 -7.67 -7.11
CA TYR A 41 -9.70 -8.22 -5.75
C TYR A 41 -10.90 -7.90 -4.84
N LEU A 42 -11.48 -6.70 -4.98
CA LEU A 42 -12.63 -6.22 -4.21
C LEU A 42 -13.96 -6.80 -4.71
N GLN A 43 -14.10 -7.09 -6.01
CA GLN A 43 -15.20 -7.93 -6.51
C GLN A 43 -15.23 -9.31 -5.82
N GLY A 44 -14.07 -9.82 -5.40
CA GLY A 44 -13.94 -11.01 -4.57
C GLY A 44 -14.56 -10.88 -3.17
N PHE A 45 -14.67 -9.67 -2.61
CA PHE A 45 -15.35 -9.43 -1.33
C PHE A 45 -16.88 -9.62 -1.43
N ASP A 46 -17.48 -9.40 -2.60
CA ASP A 46 -18.95 -9.38 -2.76
C ASP A 46 -19.50 -10.66 -3.44
N ILE A 47 -18.76 -11.28 -4.37
CA ILE A 47 -19.33 -12.29 -5.30
C ILE A 47 -19.33 -13.74 -4.76
N GLN A 48 -18.52 -14.09 -3.75
CA GLN A 48 -18.47 -15.47 -3.20
C GLN A 48 -19.29 -15.66 -1.90
N GLY A 49 -20.30 -14.83 -1.63
CA GLY A 49 -20.99 -14.83 -0.34
C GLY A 49 -20.18 -14.21 0.81
N GLY A 50 -19.13 -13.45 0.44
CA GLY A 50 -18.34 -12.51 1.23
C GLY A 50 -17.82 -13.00 2.58
N ARG A 51 -16.56 -13.45 2.62
CA ARG A 51 -15.85 -13.69 3.90
C ARG A 51 -15.86 -12.42 4.79
N PHE A 52 -15.87 -11.23 4.19
CA PHE A 52 -15.95 -9.93 4.85
C PHE A 52 -16.84 -8.95 4.08
N ARG A 53 -17.51 -8.04 4.79
CA ARG A 53 -18.36 -7.00 4.17
C ARG A 53 -17.57 -5.71 3.95
N ILE A 54 -17.99 -4.88 3.00
CA ILE A 54 -17.40 -3.53 2.77
C ILE A 54 -17.38 -2.68 4.06
N VAL A 55 -18.41 -2.78 4.90
CA VAL A 55 -18.43 -2.09 6.20
C VAL A 55 -17.32 -2.59 7.15
N ASP A 56 -17.01 -3.89 7.12
CA ASP A 56 -15.93 -4.46 7.94
C ASP A 56 -14.56 -3.98 7.42
N LEU A 57 -14.42 -3.79 6.09
CA LEU A 57 -13.24 -3.21 5.46
C LEU A 57 -13.06 -1.74 5.83
N LYS A 58 -14.13 -0.93 5.79
CA LYS A 58 -14.10 0.47 6.21
C LYS A 58 -13.60 0.63 7.64
N ASP A 59 -14.21 -0.11 8.57
CA ASP A 59 -13.82 -0.12 9.99
C ASP A 59 -12.37 -0.58 10.20
N THR A 60 -11.91 -1.53 9.38
CA THR A 60 -10.53 -2.01 9.40
C THR A 60 -9.55 -0.94 8.95
N LEU A 61 -9.82 -0.28 7.82
CA LEU A 61 -8.98 0.81 7.31
C LEU A 61 -8.92 1.96 8.31
N LEU A 62 -10.06 2.44 8.82
CA LEU A 62 -10.09 3.44 9.88
C LEU A 62 -9.23 3.04 11.10
N SER A 63 -9.35 1.77 11.51
CA SER A 63 -8.55 1.23 12.62
C SER A 63 -7.06 1.11 12.30
N ALA A 64 -6.67 0.96 11.02
CA ALA A 64 -5.28 0.81 10.59
C ALA A 64 -4.58 2.16 10.46
N TYR A 65 -5.30 3.19 9.98
CA TYR A 65 -4.77 4.55 9.89
C TYR A 65 -4.65 5.25 11.24
N ASP A 66 -5.44 4.83 12.24
CA ASP A 66 -5.31 5.28 13.63
C ASP A 66 -4.15 4.58 14.39
N ARG A 67 -3.49 3.60 13.78
CA ARG A 67 -2.36 2.86 14.39
C ARG A 67 -1.03 3.54 14.12
N ASP A 68 -0.05 3.21 14.94
CA ASP A 68 1.34 3.60 14.74
C ASP A 68 1.90 3.04 13.41
N ILE A 69 3.06 3.59 13.04
CA ILE A 69 3.78 3.19 11.84
C ILE A 69 4.29 1.74 11.92
N GLU A 70 4.43 1.18 13.13
CA GLU A 70 4.89 -0.20 13.36
C GLU A 70 3.97 -1.21 12.69
N LEU A 71 2.64 -1.05 12.80
CA LEU A 71 1.68 -1.90 12.09
C LEU A 71 1.99 -1.96 10.59
N TRP A 72 2.24 -0.81 9.98
CA TRP A 72 2.48 -0.69 8.54
C TRP A 72 3.82 -1.29 8.13
N TRP A 73 4.85 -1.16 8.97
CA TRP A 73 6.10 -1.89 8.79
C TRP A 73 5.89 -3.42 8.82
N ARG A 74 5.06 -3.92 9.74
CA ARG A 74 4.76 -5.36 9.85
C ARG A 74 3.97 -5.91 8.67
N LEU A 75 3.10 -5.10 8.05
CA LEU A 75 2.34 -5.50 6.86
C LEU A 75 3.23 -5.79 5.64
N ASN A 76 4.44 -5.26 5.63
CA ASN A 76 5.44 -5.54 4.59
C ASN A 76 6.40 -6.69 4.93
N CYS A 77 6.37 -7.20 6.16
CA CYS A 77 7.25 -8.28 6.58
C CYS A 77 6.77 -9.62 6.04
N ASN A 78 7.70 -10.52 5.71
CA ASN A 78 7.39 -11.93 5.40
C ASN A 78 6.65 -12.64 6.56
N ASN A 79 6.89 -12.17 7.78
CA ASN A 79 6.25 -12.63 9.00
C ASN A 79 5.74 -11.42 9.78
N PHE A 80 4.43 -11.34 10.01
CA PHE A 80 3.82 -10.26 10.78
C PHE A 80 4.40 -10.16 12.21
N ASN A 81 4.82 -11.29 12.79
CA ASN A 81 5.47 -11.38 14.10
C ASN A 81 7.00 -11.25 14.02
N ALA A 82 7.53 -10.62 12.98
CA ALA A 82 8.97 -10.36 12.90
C ALA A 82 9.42 -9.48 14.08
N GLU A 83 10.63 -9.75 14.56
CA GLU A 83 11.28 -8.94 15.59
C GLU A 83 11.94 -7.70 14.95
N PRO A 84 11.96 -6.56 15.64
CA PRO A 84 12.64 -5.36 15.16
C PRO A 84 14.16 -5.59 14.89
N PRO A 85 14.80 -4.77 14.04
CA PRO A 85 14.23 -3.62 13.34
C PRO A 85 13.42 -4.04 12.10
N LEU A 86 12.15 -3.63 12.04
CA LEU A 86 11.20 -4.15 11.05
C LEU A 86 11.59 -3.80 9.61
N HIS A 87 12.21 -2.64 9.41
CA HIS A 87 12.71 -2.19 8.11
C HIS A 87 13.77 -3.12 7.49
N LYS A 88 14.42 -4.01 8.28
CA LYS A 88 15.43 -4.97 7.77
C LYS A 88 14.90 -6.36 7.48
N VAL A 89 13.65 -6.64 7.85
CA VAL A 89 13.01 -7.97 7.78
C VAL A 89 11.78 -7.95 6.88
N GLN A 90 11.80 -7.05 5.91
CA GLN A 90 10.76 -6.87 4.89
C GLN A 90 10.76 -8.05 3.89
N ALA A 91 9.68 -8.22 3.13
CA ALA A 91 9.65 -9.17 2.01
C ALA A 91 10.72 -8.83 0.94
N TYR A 92 11.29 -9.84 0.27
CA TYR A 92 12.43 -9.67 -0.65
C TYR A 92 12.09 -8.81 -1.88
N GLU A 93 13.12 -8.15 -2.43
CA GLU A 93 13.15 -7.04 -3.41
C GLU A 93 12.31 -7.17 -4.70
N HIS A 94 11.76 -8.34 -5.01
CA HIS A 94 10.99 -8.59 -6.25
C HIS A 94 9.59 -9.13 -5.99
N ASP A 95 9.30 -9.46 -4.72
CA ASP A 95 7.98 -9.84 -4.26
C ASP A 95 7.47 -8.72 -3.36
N GLY A 96 6.45 -8.00 -3.81
CA GLY A 96 5.53 -7.43 -2.86
C GLY A 96 5.45 -5.93 -2.76
N VAL A 97 4.54 -5.58 -1.86
CA VAL A 97 3.86 -4.30 -1.69
C VAL A 97 4.80 -3.06 -1.68
N GLN A 98 6.10 -3.24 -1.39
CA GLN A 98 7.10 -2.17 -1.41
C GLN A 98 7.33 -1.61 -2.82
N SER A 99 7.58 -2.49 -3.80
CA SER A 99 7.81 -2.06 -5.19
C SER A 99 6.58 -1.33 -5.74
N ALA A 100 5.38 -1.85 -5.46
CA ALA A 100 4.12 -1.19 -5.81
C ALA A 100 3.99 0.18 -5.13
N SER A 101 4.33 0.28 -3.84
CA SER A 101 4.29 1.54 -3.10
C SER A 101 5.27 2.57 -3.67
N VAL A 102 6.48 2.16 -4.05
CA VAL A 102 7.52 3.03 -4.61
C VAL A 102 7.13 3.51 -6.00
N LEU A 103 6.68 2.61 -6.88
CA LEU A 103 6.19 2.97 -8.21
C LEU A 103 5.03 3.96 -8.11
N PHE A 104 4.07 3.68 -7.22
CA PHE A 104 2.96 4.59 -6.96
C PHE A 104 3.44 5.96 -6.46
N TRP A 105 4.39 5.99 -5.53
CA TRP A 105 4.94 7.24 -4.99
C TRP A 105 5.61 8.10 -6.07
N ILE A 106 6.44 7.48 -6.91
CA ILE A 106 7.15 8.16 -8.01
C ILE A 106 6.15 8.76 -8.99
N GLU A 107 5.14 7.99 -9.38
CA GLU A 107 4.11 8.44 -10.31
C GLU A 107 3.22 9.54 -9.70
N TYR A 108 2.75 9.34 -8.46
CA TYR A 108 1.87 10.28 -7.76
C TYR A 108 2.49 11.69 -7.66
N PHE A 109 3.80 11.76 -7.41
CA PHE A 109 4.52 13.03 -7.32
C PHE A 109 5.15 13.48 -8.65
N GLY A 110 4.94 12.76 -9.75
CA GLY A 110 5.47 13.11 -11.07
C GLY A 110 7.00 13.20 -11.11
N LEU A 111 7.69 12.31 -10.39
CA LEU A 111 9.15 12.37 -10.19
C LEU A 111 9.94 11.82 -11.37
N SER A 112 9.28 11.04 -12.23
CA SER A 112 9.84 10.53 -13.47
C SER A 112 9.18 11.18 -14.68
N LYS A 113 9.97 11.38 -15.74
CA LYS A 113 9.48 11.76 -17.08
C LYS A 113 9.25 10.56 -17.99
N GLU A 114 9.81 9.42 -17.64
CA GLU A 114 9.76 8.18 -18.41
C GLU A 114 8.96 7.12 -17.65
N PHE A 115 8.25 6.28 -18.40
CA PHE A 115 7.56 5.13 -17.83
C PHE A 115 8.60 4.16 -17.26
N MET A 116 8.48 3.82 -15.97
CA MET A 116 9.45 2.98 -15.26
C MET A 116 10.91 3.47 -15.35
N ASP A 117 11.17 4.72 -14.95
CA ASP A 117 12.53 5.20 -14.73
C ASP A 117 13.19 4.38 -13.61
N GLN A 118 14.05 3.44 -14.01
CA GLN A 118 14.70 2.50 -13.11
C GLN A 118 15.65 3.21 -12.14
N GLU A 119 16.32 4.29 -12.57
CA GLU A 119 17.20 5.06 -11.68
C GLU A 119 16.38 5.70 -10.55
N LYS A 120 15.21 6.26 -10.88
CA LYS A 120 14.29 6.79 -9.87
C LYS A 120 13.67 5.71 -9.01
N PHE A 121 13.32 4.58 -9.59
CA PHE A 121 12.83 3.43 -8.83
C PHE A 121 13.86 3.00 -7.78
N ASP A 122 15.09 2.72 -8.19
CA ASP A 122 16.16 2.29 -7.29
C ASP A 122 16.43 3.34 -6.18
N GLU A 123 16.43 4.63 -6.55
CA GLU A 123 16.63 5.74 -5.59
C GLU A 123 15.58 5.75 -4.46
N TYR A 124 14.30 5.54 -4.81
CA TYR A 124 13.21 5.57 -3.83
C TYR A 124 12.97 4.21 -3.17
N PHE A 125 13.38 3.12 -3.81
CA PHE A 125 13.31 1.79 -3.25
C PHE A 125 14.20 1.67 -2.00
N ASP A 126 15.44 2.16 -2.07
CA ASP A 126 16.35 2.26 -0.91
C ASP A 126 15.83 3.18 0.21
N LYS A 127 14.89 4.07 -0.12
CA LYS A 127 14.28 5.05 0.80
C LYS A 127 12.87 4.65 1.26
N TYR A 128 12.45 3.41 0.95
CA TYR A 128 11.11 2.94 1.23
C TYR A 128 10.68 3.24 2.68
N HIS A 129 9.48 3.80 2.82
CA HIS A 129 8.86 4.07 4.11
C HIS A 129 7.37 3.71 4.05
N PRO A 130 6.73 3.22 5.13
CA PRO A 130 5.33 2.80 5.08
C PRO A 130 4.32 3.92 4.80
N GLU A 131 4.73 5.19 4.85
CA GLU A 131 3.91 6.29 4.33
C GLU A 131 3.65 6.17 2.82
N MET A 132 4.56 5.55 2.05
CA MET A 132 4.33 5.22 0.64
C MET A 132 3.21 4.19 0.48
N LEU A 133 3.21 3.16 1.34
CA LEU A 133 2.15 2.14 1.35
C LEU A 133 0.80 2.72 1.80
N LYS A 134 0.80 3.56 2.84
CA LYS A 134 -0.42 4.27 3.26
C LYS A 134 -0.97 5.10 2.11
N LEU A 135 -0.13 5.83 1.38
CA LEU A 135 -0.60 6.61 0.24
C LEU A 135 -1.22 5.71 -0.85
N LEU A 136 -0.56 4.61 -1.19
CA LEU A 136 -1.08 3.60 -2.13
C LEU A 136 -2.45 3.06 -1.70
N VAL A 137 -2.57 2.57 -0.45
CA VAL A 137 -3.83 2.04 0.08
C VAL A 137 -4.91 3.11 0.12
N LYS A 138 -4.57 4.35 0.47
CA LYS A 138 -5.53 5.45 0.47
C LYS A 138 -6.06 5.68 -0.94
N CYS A 139 -5.19 5.90 -1.91
CA CYS A 139 -5.61 6.29 -3.26
C CYS A 139 -6.27 5.17 -4.05
N CYS A 140 -5.81 3.93 -3.86
CA CYS A 140 -6.28 2.82 -4.68
C CYS A 140 -7.37 1.99 -4.00
N VAL A 141 -7.50 2.06 -2.66
CA VAL A 141 -8.56 1.32 -1.93
C VAL A 141 -9.59 2.27 -1.34
N TRP A 142 -9.18 3.23 -0.49
CA TRP A 142 -10.12 4.09 0.22
C TRP A 142 -10.87 5.03 -0.74
N ASP A 143 -10.16 5.76 -1.59
CA ASP A 143 -10.78 6.75 -2.49
C ASP A 143 -11.67 6.07 -3.55
N VAL A 144 -11.35 4.84 -3.94
CA VAL A 144 -12.13 4.05 -4.90
C VAL A 144 -13.43 3.54 -4.26
N LEU A 145 -13.35 2.98 -3.06
CA LEU A 145 -14.51 2.39 -2.37
C LEU A 145 -15.40 3.39 -1.66
N PHE A 146 -14.83 4.50 -1.18
CA PHE A 146 -15.51 5.51 -0.39
C PHE A 146 -15.30 6.90 -1.02
N PRO A 147 -15.73 7.10 -2.29
CA PRO A 147 -15.43 8.31 -3.03
C PRO A 147 -16.01 9.54 -2.35
N GLY A 148 -15.16 10.55 -2.13
CA GLY A 148 -15.51 11.81 -1.47
C GLY A 148 -15.53 11.75 0.06
N GLU A 149 -15.28 10.59 0.67
CA GLU A 149 -15.16 10.47 2.12
C GLU A 149 -13.76 10.85 2.62
N THR A 150 -13.70 11.58 3.73
CA THR A 150 -12.42 11.89 4.40
C THR A 150 -11.94 10.69 5.20
N LEU A 151 -10.65 10.37 5.09
CA LEU A 151 -9.96 9.40 5.94
C LEU A 151 -9.42 10.12 7.19
N PRO A 152 -10.08 10.00 8.37
CA PRO A 152 -9.67 10.75 9.55
C PRO A 152 -8.29 10.34 10.04
N GLY A 153 -7.51 11.29 10.54
CA GLY A 153 -6.19 11.03 11.12
C GLY A 153 -5.07 10.80 10.11
N TYR A 154 -5.37 10.71 8.82
CA TYR A 154 -4.36 10.64 7.76
C TYR A 154 -4.27 11.96 7.00
N THR A 155 -3.05 12.47 6.88
CA THR A 155 -2.74 13.63 6.03
C THR A 155 -1.96 13.13 4.83
N VAL A 156 -2.51 13.33 3.63
CA VAL A 156 -1.83 12.99 2.38
C VAL A 156 -0.52 13.81 2.30
N PRO A 157 0.63 13.17 2.05
CA PRO A 157 1.90 13.88 1.91
C PRO A 157 1.83 14.90 0.77
N SER A 158 2.32 16.12 1.03
CA SER A 158 2.32 17.22 0.05
C SER A 158 3.52 17.22 -0.89
N SER A 159 4.52 16.39 -0.63
CA SER A 159 5.76 16.29 -1.40
C SER A 159 6.37 14.90 -1.30
N ALA A 160 7.20 14.57 -2.29
CA ALA A 160 7.96 13.32 -2.31
C ALA A 160 9.14 13.25 -1.33
N ASP A 161 9.47 14.35 -0.64
CA ASP A 161 10.60 14.40 0.29
C ASP A 161 10.40 13.46 1.49
N THR A 162 11.25 12.43 1.57
CA THR A 162 11.23 11.41 2.63
C THR A 162 12.20 11.72 3.78
N SER A 163 12.95 12.83 3.73
CA SER A 163 13.99 13.15 4.72
C SER A 163 13.47 13.34 6.15
N SER A 164 12.18 13.65 6.28
CA SER A 164 11.48 13.84 7.56
C SER A 164 10.84 12.58 8.13
N PHE A 165 10.90 11.45 7.42
CA PHE A 165 10.26 10.21 7.86
C PHE A 165 11.05 9.53 8.97
N ASP A 166 10.31 8.92 9.91
CA ASP A 166 10.88 8.18 11.02
C ASP A 166 11.05 6.69 10.66
N TYR A 167 12.29 6.32 10.37
CA TYR A 167 12.67 4.96 10.02
C TYR A 167 12.96 4.06 11.23
N THR A 168 12.80 4.55 12.46
CA THR A 168 13.20 3.84 13.69
C THR A 168 12.16 2.86 14.25
N GLY A 169 11.10 2.58 13.49
CA GLY A 169 10.08 1.56 13.82
C GLY A 169 10.61 0.14 14.04
#